data_AF-A0A917YZW5-F1
#
_entry.id   AF-A0A917YZW5-F1
#
_cell.length_a   1.000
_cell.length_b   1.000
_cell.length_c   1.000
_cell.angle_alpha   90.00
_cell.angle_beta   90.00
_cell.angle_gamma   90.00
#
_symmetry.space_group_name_H-M   'P 1'
#
loop_
_entity.id
_entity.type
_entity.pdbx_description
1 polymer ?
#
loop_
_entity_poly.entity_id
_entity_poly.type
_entity_poly.pdbx_seq_one_letter_code
_entity_poly.pdbx_strand_id
1 'polypeptide(L)'
;MLMMALFILVILAGLGFALSRILSTSSDTIVNEVYGVRALQAAKSGLEIQLSEIFPIGSSVGVPSSCQTDSVFQPLAVPGLTNCAYLRRCQSQAYAAADIRLYQLSVTGACQAGDSVISRTLSVDAREGL
;
A
#
# COMPACT_ATOMS: atom_id res chain seq x y z
N MET A 1 39.55 42.45 14.71
CA MET A 1 38.90 41.85 13.52
C MET A 1 38.85 40.33 13.55
N LEU A 2 39.86 39.61 14.08
CA LEU A 2 39.85 38.14 14.17
C LEU A 2 38.64 37.55 14.91
N MET A 3 38.21 38.18 16.02
CA MET A 3 37.05 37.72 16.78
C MET A 3 35.74 37.77 15.97
N MET A 4 35.58 38.78 15.12
CA MET A 4 34.38 38.91 14.27
C MET A 4 34.36 37.87 13.15
N ALA A 5 35.52 37.64 12.52
CA ALA A 5 35.65 36.61 11.49
C ALA A 5 35.36 35.21 12.05
N LEU A 6 35.81 34.92 13.27
CA LEU A 6 35.61 33.63 13.91
C LEU A 6 34.14 33.39 14.26
N PHE A 7 33.44 34.42 14.73
CA PHE A 7 31.99 34.33 15.00
C PHE A 7 31.20 34.03 13.73
N ILE A 8 31.49 34.73 12.64
CA ILE A 8 30.83 34.53 11.34
C ILE A 8 31.10 33.11 10.82
N LEU A 9 32.32 32.60 10.95
CA LEU A 9 32.70 31.25 10.52
C LEU A 9 31.90 30.18 11.28
N VAL A 10 31.74 30.32 12.60
CA VAL A 10 30.96 29.36 13.39
C VAL A 10 29.48 29.37 12.98
N ILE A 11 28.90 30.54 12.71
CA ILE A 11 27.50 30.63 12.24
C ILE A 11 27.34 29.95 10.88
N LEU A 12 28.21 30.25 9.92
CA LEU A 12 28.15 29.67 8.58
C LEU A 12 28.36 28.15 8.61
N ALA A 13 29.28 27.67 9.47
CA ALA A 13 29.48 26.23 9.69
C ALA A 13 28.23 25.56 10.28
N GLY A 14 27.58 26.20 11.26
CA GLY A 14 26.33 25.70 11.85
C GLY A 14 25.19 25.62 10.83
N LEU A 15 25.03 26.63 9.99
CA LEU A 15 24.05 26.64 8.90
C LEU A 15 24.34 25.56 7.85
N GLY A 16 25.61 25.42 7.44
CA GLY A 16 26.02 24.38 6.49
C GLY A 16 25.74 22.97 6.99
N PHE A 17 25.99 22.71 8.28
CA PHE A 17 25.67 21.42 8.90
C PHE A 17 24.16 21.15 8.92
N ALA A 18 23.35 22.15 9.29
CA ALA A 18 21.90 22.02 9.28
C ALA A 18 21.34 21.71 7.88
N LEU A 19 21.81 22.42 6.86
CA LEU A 19 21.39 22.20 5.46
C LEU A 19 21.78 20.82 4.95
N SER A 20 23.00 20.35 5.24
CA SER A 20 23.44 18.99 4.88
C SER A 20 22.51 17.92 5.44
N ARG A 21 22.07 18.10 6.68
CA ARG A 21 21.13 17.19 7.33
C ARG A 21 19.74 17.20 6.68
N ILE A 22 19.25 18.36 6.26
CA ILE A 22 17.97 18.49 5.55
C ILE A 22 18.04 17.75 4.20
N LEU A 23 19.09 17.95 3.41
CA LEU A 23 19.27 17.28 2.11
C LEU A 23 19.33 15.75 2.24
N SER A 24 20.02 15.24 3.27
CA SER A 24 20.08 13.81 3.54
C SER A 24 18.70 13.22 3.87
N THR A 25 17.89 13.94 4.65
CA THR A 25 16.56 13.47 5.08
C THR A 25 15.54 13.54 3.94
N SER A 26 15.69 14.49 3.02
CA SER A 26 14.79 14.62 1.85
C SER A 26 14.86 13.40 0.93
N SER A 27 16.03 12.78 0.77
CA SER A 27 16.20 11.63 -0.13
C SER A 27 15.44 10.39 0.33
N ASP A 28 15.44 10.11 1.63
CA ASP A 28 14.70 8.98 2.22
C ASP A 28 13.18 9.19 2.18
N THR A 29 12.74 10.46 2.26
CA THR A 29 11.31 10.80 2.22
C THR A 29 10.70 10.52 0.84
N ILE A 30 11.40 10.84 -0.25
CA ILE A 30 10.90 10.62 -1.61
C ILE A 30 10.79 9.12 -1.93
N VAL A 31 11.74 8.31 -1.48
CA VAL A 31 11.68 6.84 -1.64
C VAL A 31 10.43 6.29 -0.94
N ASN A 32 10.17 6.73 0.28
CA ASN A 32 8.99 6.31 1.03
C ASN A 32 7.66 6.74 0.35
N GLU A 33 7.63 7.92 -0.28
CA GLU A 33 6.45 8.39 -1.00
C GLU A 33 6.18 7.56 -2.26
N VAL A 34 7.21 7.33 -3.10
CA VAL A 34 7.09 6.57 -4.35
C VAL A 34 6.70 5.13 -4.09
N TYR A 35 7.41 4.45 -3.18
CA TYR A 35 7.08 3.07 -2.83
C TYR A 35 5.78 2.96 -2.04
N GLY A 36 5.38 4.01 -1.33
CA GLY A 36 4.05 4.12 -0.73
C GLY A 36 2.92 4.10 -1.77
N VAL A 37 3.08 4.85 -2.87
CA VAL A 37 2.13 4.84 -4.00
C VAL A 37 2.13 3.49 -4.71
N ARG A 38 3.31 2.87 -4.91
CA ARG A 38 3.40 1.53 -5.52
C ARG A 38 2.74 0.46 -4.66
N ALA A 39 2.95 0.48 -3.34
CA ALA A 39 2.31 -0.44 -2.41
C ALA A 39 0.78 -0.26 -2.40
N LEU A 40 0.31 1.00 -2.46
CA LEU A 40 -1.11 1.29 -2.60
C LEU A 40 -1.68 0.73 -3.91
N GLN A 41 -0.99 0.92 -5.02
CA GLN A 41 -1.43 0.41 -6.32
C GLN A 41 -1.42 -1.13 -6.36
N ALA A 42 -0.42 -1.78 -5.76
CA ALA A 42 -0.37 -3.22 -5.61
C ALA A 42 -1.58 -3.76 -4.81
N ALA A 43 -1.93 -3.09 -3.71
CA ALA A 43 -3.11 -3.43 -2.93
C ALA A 43 -4.41 -3.26 -3.73
N LYS A 44 -4.54 -2.15 -4.49
CA LYS A 44 -5.70 -1.91 -5.36
C LYS A 44 -5.84 -2.97 -6.44
N SER A 45 -4.75 -3.33 -7.12
CA SER A 45 -4.79 -4.38 -8.14
C SER A 45 -5.20 -5.73 -7.55
N GLY A 46 -4.67 -6.12 -6.39
CA GLY A 46 -5.10 -7.34 -5.70
C GLY A 46 -6.57 -7.31 -5.29
N LEU A 47 -7.08 -6.15 -4.89
CA LEU A 47 -8.49 -5.93 -4.57
C LEU A 47 -9.38 -6.05 -5.81
N GLU A 48 -9.01 -5.44 -6.93
CA GLU A 48 -9.75 -5.53 -8.20
C GLU A 48 -9.84 -6.97 -8.71
N ILE A 49 -8.73 -7.72 -8.62
CA ILE A 49 -8.71 -9.16 -8.94
C ILE A 49 -9.74 -9.89 -8.07
N GLN A 50 -9.70 -9.68 -6.75
CA GLN A 50 -10.61 -10.32 -5.82
C GLN A 50 -12.09 -9.93 -6.03
N LEU A 51 -12.35 -8.66 -6.33
CA LEU A 51 -13.69 -8.18 -6.63
C LEU A 51 -14.23 -8.78 -7.93
N SER A 52 -13.38 -8.93 -8.96
CA SER A 52 -13.77 -9.56 -10.22
C SER A 52 -14.05 -11.06 -10.06
N GLU A 53 -13.38 -11.72 -9.11
CA GLU A 53 -13.66 -13.10 -8.73
C GLU A 53 -15.01 -13.19 -7.99
N ILE A 54 -15.22 -12.36 -6.96
CA ILE A 54 -16.45 -12.42 -6.14
C ILE A 54 -17.69 -12.00 -6.95
N PHE A 55 -17.56 -11.05 -7.87
CA PHE A 55 -18.65 -10.51 -8.69
C PHE A 55 -18.36 -10.64 -10.20
N PRO A 56 -18.44 -11.84 -10.79
CA PRO A 56 -18.17 -12.03 -12.21
C PRO A 56 -19.26 -11.38 -13.08
N ILE A 57 -18.85 -10.67 -14.13
CA ILE A 57 -19.77 -10.13 -15.13
C ILE A 57 -20.29 -11.25 -16.05
N GLY A 58 -21.60 -11.53 -16.00
CA GLY A 58 -22.26 -12.47 -16.90
C GLY A 58 -22.36 -13.93 -16.43
N SER A 59 -21.90 -14.25 -15.21
CA SER A 59 -22.32 -15.49 -14.55
C SER A 59 -23.78 -15.39 -14.12
N SER A 60 -24.50 -16.51 -14.08
CA SER A 60 -25.84 -16.57 -13.49
C SER A 60 -25.80 -15.93 -12.10
N VAL A 61 -26.67 -14.93 -11.88
CA VAL A 61 -26.90 -14.24 -10.62
C VAL A 61 -26.86 -15.24 -9.46
N GLY A 62 -26.01 -15.00 -8.46
CA GLY A 62 -26.08 -15.72 -7.18
C GLY A 62 -25.14 -16.92 -6.98
N VAL A 63 -24.10 -17.12 -7.81
CA VAL A 63 -22.96 -18.00 -7.43
C VAL A 63 -21.70 -17.17 -7.26
N PRO A 64 -21.58 -16.38 -6.17
CA PRO A 64 -20.34 -15.72 -5.83
C PRO A 64 -19.23 -16.77 -5.77
N SER A 65 -18.21 -16.60 -6.60
CA SER A 65 -17.05 -17.49 -6.53
C SER A 65 -16.41 -17.35 -5.14
N SER A 66 -15.79 -18.43 -4.68
CA SER A 66 -15.29 -18.54 -3.32
C SER A 66 -14.39 -17.37 -2.94
N CYS A 67 -14.80 -16.58 -1.95
CA CYS A 67 -14.03 -15.56 -1.26
C CYS A 67 -12.64 -16.11 -0.87
N GLN A 68 -11.63 -15.85 -1.72
CA GLN A 68 -10.29 -16.40 -1.55
C GLN A 68 -9.51 -15.60 -0.50
N THR A 69 -8.74 -16.31 0.31
CA THR A 69 -7.80 -15.71 1.25
C THR A 69 -6.43 -16.33 1.01
N ASP A 70 -5.46 -15.47 0.73
CA ASP A 70 -4.09 -15.90 0.53
C ASP A 70 -3.39 -16.00 1.90
N SER A 71 -2.60 -17.06 2.10
CA SER A 71 -1.75 -17.23 3.29
C SER A 71 -0.36 -16.61 3.12
N VAL A 72 0.04 -16.34 1.88
CA VAL A 72 1.37 -15.85 1.49
C VAL A 72 1.22 -14.69 0.49
N PHE A 73 2.15 -13.73 0.56
CA PHE A 73 2.22 -12.63 -0.40
C PHE A 73 2.46 -13.13 -1.82
N GLN A 74 1.59 -12.74 -2.75
CA GLN A 74 1.68 -13.05 -4.16
C GLN A 74 2.45 -11.93 -4.89
N PRO A 75 3.55 -12.25 -5.60
CA PRO A 75 4.33 -11.24 -6.31
C PRO A 75 3.59 -10.70 -7.54
N LEU A 76 3.73 -9.41 -7.84
CA LEU A 76 3.21 -8.82 -9.08
C LEU A 76 4.31 -8.80 -10.13
N ALA A 77 4.10 -9.51 -11.25
CA ALA A 77 5.01 -9.57 -12.38
C ALA A 77 4.73 -8.49 -13.44
N VAL A 78 4.21 -7.31 -13.03
CA VAL A 78 3.83 -6.23 -13.93
C VAL A 78 4.94 -5.17 -13.97
N PRO A 79 5.35 -4.67 -15.15
CA PRO A 79 6.32 -3.58 -15.26
C PRO A 79 5.91 -2.39 -14.39
N GLY A 80 6.82 -1.93 -13.52
CA GLY A 80 6.58 -0.83 -12.58
C GLY A 80 6.17 -1.25 -11.16
N LEU A 81 5.74 -2.51 -10.98
CA LEU A 81 5.47 -3.12 -9.66
C LEU A 81 6.42 -4.31 -9.37
N THR A 82 7.51 -4.42 -10.12
CA THR A 82 8.61 -5.36 -9.83
C THR A 82 9.13 -5.07 -8.42
N ASN A 83 9.17 -6.09 -7.54
CA ASN A 83 9.42 -6.02 -6.09
C ASN A 83 8.23 -5.62 -5.21
N CYS A 84 7.03 -5.60 -5.77
CA CYS A 84 5.79 -5.50 -4.99
C CYS A 84 5.07 -6.85 -4.96
N ALA A 85 4.39 -7.12 -3.85
CA ALA A 85 3.53 -8.25 -3.66
C ALA A 85 2.22 -7.82 -2.97
N TYR A 86 1.14 -8.56 -3.17
CA TYR A 86 -0.12 -8.34 -2.47
C TYR A 86 -0.50 -9.56 -1.63
N LEU A 87 -1.29 -9.34 -0.59
CA LEU A 87 -1.89 -10.39 0.22
C LEU A 87 -3.38 -10.09 0.37
N ARG A 88 -4.24 -11.00 -0.09
CA ARG A 88 -5.69 -10.83 -0.04
C ARG A 88 -6.27 -11.58 1.16
N ARG A 89 -7.18 -10.94 1.88
CA ARG A 89 -7.99 -11.50 2.96
C ARG A 89 -9.44 -11.20 2.61
N CYS A 90 -10.30 -12.20 2.74
CA CYS A 90 -11.72 -12.00 2.55
C CYS A 90 -12.50 -12.78 3.61
N GLN A 91 -13.47 -12.10 4.19
CA GLN A 91 -14.46 -12.63 5.11
C GLN A 91 -15.84 -12.43 4.52
N SER A 92 -16.67 -13.46 4.52
CA SER A 92 -18.07 -13.38 4.12
C SER A 92 -18.98 -13.72 5.29
N GLN A 93 -19.99 -12.90 5.53
CA GLN A 93 -21.00 -13.13 6.55
C GLN A 93 -22.40 -13.02 5.94
N ALA A 94 -23.20 -14.08 6.08
CA ALA A 94 -24.58 -14.10 5.61
C ALA A 94 -25.53 -13.66 6.72
N TYR A 95 -26.45 -12.75 6.40
CA TYR A 95 -27.50 -12.27 7.28
C TYR A 95 -28.85 -12.79 6.80
N ALA A 96 -29.23 -13.97 7.29
CA ALA A 96 -30.47 -14.65 6.87
C ALA A 96 -31.76 -13.85 7.16
N ALA A 97 -31.74 -12.96 8.16
CA ALA A 97 -32.91 -12.13 8.50
C ALA A 97 -33.16 -10.97 7.51
N ALA A 98 -32.15 -10.58 6.74
CA ALA A 98 -32.22 -9.45 5.81
C ALA A 98 -32.00 -9.87 4.35
N ASP A 99 -31.82 -11.17 4.09
CA ASP A 99 -31.47 -11.74 2.78
C ASP A 99 -30.28 -11.03 2.12
N ILE A 100 -29.26 -10.72 2.92
CA ILE A 100 -28.06 -10.00 2.48
C ILE A 100 -26.81 -10.81 2.84
N ARG A 101 -25.84 -10.84 1.92
CA ARG A 101 -24.49 -11.33 2.20
C ARG A 101 -23.50 -10.18 2.19
N LEU A 102 -22.77 -10.01 3.29
CA LEU A 102 -21.72 -9.00 3.43
C LEU A 102 -20.36 -9.65 3.19
N TYR A 103 -19.54 -9.03 2.37
CA TYR A 103 -18.15 -9.41 2.13
C TYR A 103 -17.25 -8.29 2.62
N GLN A 104 -16.35 -8.62 3.53
CA GLN A 104 -15.28 -7.75 3.96
C GLN A 104 -14.00 -8.21 3.29
N LEU A 105 -13.51 -7.42 2.33
CA LEU A 105 -12.25 -7.64 1.64
C LEU A 105 -11.19 -6.76 2.28
N SER A 106 -10.01 -7.32 2.51
CA SER A 106 -8.84 -6.59 2.99
C SER A 106 -7.60 -7.06 2.23
N VAL A 107 -6.95 -6.14 1.53
CA VAL A 107 -5.78 -6.44 0.71
C VAL A 107 -4.61 -5.59 1.18
N THR A 108 -3.49 -6.24 1.47
CA THR A 108 -2.24 -5.59 1.85
C THR A 108 -1.25 -5.68 0.70
N GLY A 109 -0.85 -4.54 0.14
CA GLY A 109 0.24 -4.42 -0.81
C GLY A 109 1.53 -4.06 -0.09
N ALA A 110 2.61 -4.76 -0.39
CA ALA A 110 3.94 -4.51 0.17
C ALA A 110 4.98 -4.42 -0.95
N CYS A 111 5.85 -3.42 -0.90
CA CYS A 111 6.93 -3.25 -1.85
C CYS A 111 8.27 -3.13 -1.12
N GLN A 112 9.28 -3.81 -1.65
CA GLN A 112 10.64 -3.76 -1.11
C GLN A 112 11.45 -2.64 -1.78
N ALA A 113 12.05 -1.79 -0.95
CA ALA A 113 12.91 -0.67 -1.33
C ALA A 113 14.28 -0.82 -0.64
N GLY A 114 15.19 -1.59 -1.24
CA GLY A 114 16.44 -1.97 -0.59
C GLY A 114 16.18 -2.85 0.63
N ASP A 115 16.57 -2.37 1.82
CA ASP A 115 16.38 -3.04 3.11
C ASP A 115 15.05 -2.69 3.80
N SER A 116 14.34 -1.67 3.28
CA SER A 116 13.07 -1.22 3.86
C SER A 116 11.89 -1.83 3.10
N VAL A 117 10.87 -2.30 3.85
CA VAL A 117 9.60 -2.77 3.28
C VAL A 117 8.50 -1.77 3.60
N ILE A 118 7.84 -1.28 2.56
CA ILE A 118 6.75 -0.32 2.69
C ILE A 118 5.45 -1.02 2.32
N SER A 119 4.50 -1.03 3.26
CA SER A 119 3.21 -1.70 3.09
C SER A 119 2.03 -0.77 3.26
N ARG A 120 0.96 -1.01 2.49
CA ARG A 120 -0.33 -0.32 2.57
C ARG A 120 -1.45 -1.35 2.53
N THR A 121 -2.45 -1.18 3.38
CA THR A 121 -3.63 -2.05 3.44
C THR A 121 -4.87 -1.27 3.05
N LEU A 122 -5.71 -1.89 2.22
CA LEU A 122 -7.01 -1.38 1.78
C LEU A 122 -8.09 -2.37 2.18
N SER A 123 -9.16 -1.85 2.79
CA SER A 123 -10.33 -2.63 3.14
C SER A 123 -11.58 -2.07 2.45
N VAL A 124 -12.39 -2.96 1.89
CA VAL A 124 -13.65 -2.62 1.22
C VAL A 124 -14.71 -3.61 1.64
N ASP A 125 -15.89 -3.09 1.96
CA ASP A 125 -17.08 -3.90 2.23
C ASP A 125 -18.00 -3.89 1.01
N ALA A 126 -18.38 -5.08 0.56
CA ALA A 126 -19.33 -5.27 -0.52
C ALA A 126 -20.58 -5.97 0.02
N ARG A 127 -21.76 -5.52 -0.42
CA ARG A 127 -23.05 -6.14 -0.10
C ARG A 127 -23.66 -6.77 -1.33
N GLU A 128 -24.16 -7.97 -1.17
CA GLU A 128 -24.98 -8.68 -2.15
C GLU A 128 -26.38 -8.84 -1.55
N GLY A 129 -27.40 -8.32 -2.23
CA GLY A 129 -28.79 -8.68 -1.94
C GLY A 129 -29.09 -9.99 -2.65
N LEU A 130 -29.58 -10.97 -1.90
CA LEU A 130 -30.08 -12.23 -2.43
C LEU A 130 -31.43 -12.05 -3.13
#